data_AF-E5F5S5-F1
#
_entry.id   AF-E5F5S5-F1
#
_cell.length_a   1.000
_cell.length_b   1.000
_cell.length_c   1.000
_cell.angle_alpha   90.00
_cell.angle_beta   90.00
_cell.angle_gamma   90.00
#
_symmetry.space_group_name_H-M   'P 1'
#
loop_
_entity.id
_entity.type
_entity.pdbx_description
1 polymer ?
#
loop_
_entity_poly.entity_id
_entity_poly.type
_entity_poly.pdbx_seq_one_letter_code
_entity_poly.pdbx_strand_id
1 'polypeptide(L)'
;RFNGGNNAGHTIVANDKKFIFNLLPSGVLQGAKCILGPSVVINPSILIKELELLKNNNIKTEIFISDKAHIIMPYHIKFDELSEQRKGIHKIGTTKKGIGPCYADKINRIGIRTIDLLNIEIFAKKLKTNLEEKNEIIKKIYNDKPFEYEEVLNEYKQYIEIFKSKVTNIETIIHNAINSEKNILIEGAQGTMLDIEHGTFPFVTSSNTLITAATGCGIPISKIKHKIGIVKAFSSRVGEGPFVTEIFDHIGDEIREKGQEYGSTTKRPRRIG
;
A
#
# COMPACT_ATOMS: atom_id res chain seq x y z
N ARG A 1 6.99 5.53 -5.30
CA ARG A 1 5.62 5.42 -4.73
C ARG A 1 5.53 6.27 -3.47
N PHE A 2 4.50 7.11 -3.30
CA PHE A 2 4.40 8.02 -2.14
C PHE A 2 3.29 7.69 -1.13
N ASN A 3 2.24 6.97 -1.53
CA ASN A 3 1.07 6.67 -0.70
C ASN A 3 0.60 5.21 -0.83
N GLY A 4 -0.37 4.85 0.01
CA GLY A 4 -1.03 3.56 0.02
C GLY A 4 -0.10 2.44 0.51
N GLY A 5 -0.35 1.23 0.04
CA GLY A 5 0.47 0.06 0.35
C GLY A 5 0.23 -1.06 -0.67
N ASN A 6 0.16 -2.30 -0.18
CA ASN A 6 -0.16 -3.46 -1.01
C ASN A 6 -1.62 -3.52 -1.47
N ASN A 7 -2.47 -2.54 -1.12
CA ASN A 7 -3.81 -2.34 -1.68
C ASN A 7 -3.81 -1.69 -3.07
N ALA A 8 -2.68 -1.14 -3.49
CA ALA A 8 -2.46 -0.84 -4.89
C ALA A 8 -2.15 -2.14 -5.65
N GLY A 9 -2.24 -2.08 -6.97
CA GLY A 9 -1.82 -3.17 -7.83
C GLY A 9 -1.80 -2.69 -9.26
N HIS A 10 -0.65 -2.74 -9.90
CA HIS A 10 -0.54 -2.50 -11.33
C HIS A 10 -0.07 -3.79 -12.02
N THR A 11 -0.71 -4.08 -13.14
CA THR A 11 -0.24 -5.10 -14.07
C THR A 11 0.60 -4.39 -15.11
N ILE A 12 1.85 -4.83 -15.30
CA ILE A 12 2.71 -4.34 -16.37
C ILE A 12 2.95 -5.50 -17.32
N VAL A 13 2.78 -5.26 -18.62
CA VAL A 13 3.18 -6.19 -19.67
C VAL A 13 4.48 -5.67 -20.25
N ALA A 14 5.55 -6.45 -20.14
CA ALA A 14 6.86 -6.13 -20.68
C ALA A 14 7.40 -7.37 -21.41
N ASN A 15 7.76 -7.22 -22.69
CA ASN A 15 8.24 -8.32 -23.55
C ASN A 15 7.32 -9.54 -23.48
N ASP A 16 6.02 -9.33 -23.69
CA ASP A 16 4.94 -10.33 -23.63
C ASP A 16 4.80 -11.08 -22.28
N LYS A 17 5.52 -10.67 -21.24
CA LYS A 17 5.39 -11.19 -19.88
C LYS A 17 4.59 -10.24 -19.01
N LYS A 18 3.65 -10.82 -18.26
CA LYS A 18 2.79 -10.12 -17.32
C LYS A 18 3.41 -10.14 -15.92
N PHE A 19 3.69 -8.96 -15.37
CA PHE A 19 4.15 -8.76 -14.00
C PHE A 19 3.07 -8.05 -13.20
N ILE A 20 2.88 -8.46 -11.95
CA ILE A 20 1.94 -7.82 -11.03
C ILE A 20 2.73 -7.38 -9.81
N PHE A 21 2.73 -6.07 -9.57
CA PHE A 21 3.32 -5.48 -8.36
C PHE A 21 2.25 -4.69 -7.61
N ASN A 22 2.31 -4.76 -6.28
CA ASN A 22 1.46 -4.03 -5.36
C ASN A 22 2.23 -2.90 -4.67
N LEU A 23 3.43 -3.20 -4.14
CA LEU A 23 4.25 -2.22 -3.42
C LEU A 23 5.31 -1.58 -4.33
N LEU A 24 6.05 -2.39 -5.08
CA LEU A 24 7.15 -1.92 -5.90
C LEU A 24 6.65 -0.92 -6.97
N PRO A 25 7.39 0.19 -7.20
CA PRO A 25 7.08 1.11 -8.29
C PRO A 25 7.22 0.46 -9.66
N SER A 26 6.48 0.94 -10.65
CA SER A 26 6.47 0.35 -12.00
C SER A 26 7.82 0.42 -12.73
N GLY A 27 8.68 1.37 -12.34
CA GLY A 27 10.03 1.54 -12.87
C GLY A 27 10.99 0.38 -12.58
N VAL A 28 10.64 -0.57 -11.69
CA VAL A 28 11.51 -1.72 -11.37
C VAL A 28 11.86 -2.56 -12.60
N LEU A 29 10.94 -2.65 -13.58
CA LEU A 29 11.16 -3.41 -14.81
C LEU A 29 12.13 -2.73 -15.79
N GLN A 30 12.38 -1.42 -15.62
CA GLN A 30 13.31 -0.65 -16.46
C GLN A 30 14.66 -0.42 -15.76
N GLY A 31 14.90 -1.04 -14.61
CA GLY A 31 16.14 -0.84 -13.83
C GLY A 31 16.26 0.55 -13.18
N ALA A 32 15.15 1.29 -13.07
CA ALA A 32 15.15 2.60 -12.43
C ALA A 32 15.31 2.47 -10.91
N LYS A 33 15.99 3.42 -10.26
CA LYS A 33 16.03 3.51 -8.79
C LYS A 33 14.61 3.66 -8.24
N CYS A 34 14.18 2.67 -7.47
CA CYS A 34 12.81 2.60 -6.98
C CYS A 34 12.74 2.93 -5.50
N ILE A 35 11.86 3.87 -5.15
CA ILE A 35 11.72 4.39 -3.78
C ILE A 35 10.30 4.14 -3.26
N LEU A 36 10.19 3.52 -2.09
CA LEU A 36 8.99 3.48 -1.25
C LEU A 36 9.06 4.61 -0.21
N GLY A 37 8.20 5.61 -0.38
CA GLY A 37 8.19 6.81 0.46
C GLY A 37 7.65 6.60 1.89
N PRO A 38 7.78 7.61 2.76
CA PRO A 38 7.45 7.52 4.18
C PRO A 38 5.95 7.37 4.48
N SER A 39 5.10 7.74 3.53
CA SER A 39 3.66 7.58 3.63
C SER A 39 3.15 6.26 3.07
N VAL A 40 4.03 5.39 2.56
CA VAL A 40 3.68 4.03 2.17
C VAL A 40 3.61 3.14 3.42
N VAL A 41 2.56 2.33 3.52
CA VAL A 41 2.43 1.26 4.52
C VAL A 41 2.87 -0.07 3.89
N ILE A 42 3.86 -0.72 4.49
CA ILE A 42 4.59 -1.84 3.89
C ILE A 42 4.20 -3.13 4.59
N ASN A 43 3.63 -4.06 3.84
CA ASN A 43 3.53 -5.45 4.26
C ASN A 43 4.83 -6.19 3.88
N PRO A 44 5.66 -6.63 4.85
CA PRO A 44 6.96 -7.23 4.54
C PRO A 44 6.86 -8.50 3.71
N SER A 45 5.92 -9.40 4.04
CA SER A 45 5.70 -10.65 3.32
C SER A 45 5.39 -10.41 1.84
N ILE A 46 4.56 -9.41 1.53
CA ILE A 46 4.23 -9.06 0.14
C ILE A 46 5.44 -8.45 -0.58
N LEU A 47 6.16 -7.52 0.06
CA LEU A 47 7.34 -6.92 -0.56
C LEU A 47 8.41 -7.97 -0.87
N ILE A 48 8.65 -8.91 0.04
CA ILE A 48 9.62 -9.99 -0.16
C ILE A 48 9.24 -10.85 -1.36
N LYS A 49 7.97 -11.24 -1.50
CA LYS A 49 7.48 -11.97 -2.69
C LYS A 49 7.71 -11.19 -3.99
N GLU A 50 7.49 -9.87 -3.97
CA GLU A 50 7.77 -9.04 -5.14
C GLU A 50 9.27 -8.95 -5.46
N LEU A 51 10.14 -8.90 -4.44
CA LEU A 51 11.59 -8.96 -4.60
C LEU A 51 12.07 -10.30 -5.17
N GLU A 52 11.48 -11.41 -4.71
CA GLU A 52 11.74 -12.75 -5.26
C GLU A 52 11.30 -12.86 -6.72
N LEU A 53 10.17 -12.27 -7.08
CA LEU A 53 9.71 -12.20 -8.47
C LEU A 53 10.75 -11.50 -9.37
N LEU A 54 11.33 -10.38 -8.91
CA LEU A 54 12.40 -9.71 -9.64
C LEU A 54 13.64 -10.60 -9.78
N LYS A 55 14.07 -11.24 -8.68
CA LYS A 55 15.23 -12.15 -8.66
C LYS A 55 15.05 -13.31 -9.64
N ASN A 56 13.89 -13.98 -9.61
CA ASN A 56 13.59 -15.14 -10.46
C ASN A 56 13.52 -14.78 -11.95
N ASN A 57 13.25 -13.51 -12.27
CA ASN A 57 13.25 -13.00 -13.65
C ASN A 57 14.56 -12.29 -14.02
N ASN A 58 15.61 -12.37 -13.18
CA ASN A 58 16.91 -11.71 -13.39
C ASN A 58 16.81 -10.19 -13.60
N ILE A 59 15.81 -9.55 -13.00
CA ILE A 59 15.62 -8.10 -13.08
C ILE A 59 16.45 -7.43 -11.98
N LYS A 60 17.46 -6.65 -12.39
CA LYS A 60 18.33 -5.90 -11.48
C LYS A 60 17.84 -4.48 -11.34
N THR A 61 17.54 -4.07 -10.10
CA THR A 61 17.13 -2.71 -9.78
C THR A 61 17.51 -2.36 -8.35
N GLU A 62 17.84 -1.09 -8.12
CA GLU A 62 18.04 -0.57 -6.78
C GLU A 62 16.70 -0.23 -6.14
N ILE A 63 16.48 -0.68 -4.91
CA ILE A 63 15.22 -0.49 -4.18
C ILE A 63 15.54 0.11 -2.82
N PHE A 64 14.95 1.26 -2.56
CA PHE A 64 15.11 2.01 -1.32
C PHE A 64 13.77 2.11 -0.61
N ILE A 65 13.80 1.83 0.68
CA ILE A 65 12.65 1.90 1.56
C ILE A 65 12.90 3.04 2.54
N SER A 66 11.96 3.99 2.64
CA SER A 66 12.06 5.03 3.65
C SER A 66 12.15 4.41 5.04
N ASP A 67 13.12 4.86 5.83
CA ASP A 67 13.23 4.64 7.28
C ASP A 67 12.01 5.10 8.09
N LYS A 68 11.17 5.96 7.52
CA LYS A 68 9.95 6.50 8.14
C LYS A 68 8.66 5.80 7.70
N ALA A 69 8.72 4.87 6.74
CA ALA A 69 7.56 4.11 6.30
C ALA A 69 7.05 3.20 7.43
N HIS A 70 5.74 2.93 7.44
CA HIS A 70 5.11 2.11 8.49
C HIS A 70 4.95 0.66 8.06
N ILE A 71 4.99 -0.25 9.02
CA ILE A 71 4.89 -1.70 8.79
C ILE A 71 3.46 -2.18 9.05
N ILE A 72 2.91 -2.89 8.08
CA ILE A 72 1.66 -3.61 8.22
C ILE A 72 1.94 -4.91 8.96
N MET A 73 1.62 -4.93 10.25
CA MET A 73 1.63 -6.11 11.11
C MET A 73 0.43 -7.05 10.88
N PRO A 74 0.49 -8.34 11.28
CA PRO A 74 -0.60 -9.30 11.08
C PRO A 74 -1.90 -8.87 11.75
N TYR A 75 -1.81 -8.24 12.92
CA TYR A 75 -2.97 -7.71 13.63
C TYR A 75 -3.71 -6.61 12.85
N HIS A 76 -3.03 -5.82 12.02
CA HIS A 76 -3.70 -4.84 11.17
C HIS A 76 -4.62 -5.51 10.15
N ILE A 77 -4.15 -6.60 9.53
CA ILE A 77 -4.94 -7.37 8.56
C ILE A 77 -6.18 -7.93 9.26
N LYS A 78 -5.98 -8.53 10.45
CA LYS A 78 -7.06 -9.07 11.26
C LYS A 78 -8.08 -8.01 11.67
N PHE A 79 -7.66 -6.82 12.08
CA PHE A 79 -8.57 -5.72 12.40
C PHE A 79 -9.36 -5.24 11.18
N ASP A 80 -8.73 -5.18 10.01
CA ASP A 80 -9.40 -4.79 8.76
C ASP A 80 -10.52 -5.80 8.43
N GLU A 81 -10.23 -7.10 8.54
CA GLU A 81 -11.21 -8.17 8.35
C GLU A 81 -12.36 -8.13 9.37
N LEU A 82 -12.03 -8.05 10.67
CA LEU A 82 -13.00 -8.04 11.76
C LEU A 82 -13.89 -6.80 11.74
N SER A 83 -13.32 -5.63 11.44
CA SER A 83 -14.07 -4.38 11.33
C SER A 83 -15.08 -4.45 10.18
N GLU A 84 -14.68 -4.97 9.02
CA GLU A 84 -15.58 -5.13 7.87
C GLU A 84 -16.68 -6.16 8.13
N GLN A 85 -16.36 -7.28 8.79
CA GLN A 85 -17.35 -8.27 9.20
C GLN A 85 -18.39 -7.68 10.15
N ARG A 86 -17.94 -6.95 11.19
CA ARG A 86 -18.82 -6.33 12.18
C ARG A 86 -19.73 -5.25 11.60
N LYS A 87 -19.25 -4.51 10.59
CA LYS A 87 -20.05 -3.48 9.90
C LYS A 87 -21.19 -4.07 9.05
N GLY A 88 -21.11 -5.34 8.67
CA GLY A 88 -22.16 -6.03 7.92
C GLY A 88 -22.53 -5.29 6.62
N ILE A 89 -23.77 -4.82 6.54
CA ILE A 89 -24.29 -4.07 5.39
C ILE A 89 -23.62 -2.69 5.21
N HIS A 90 -23.01 -2.14 6.27
CA HIS A 90 -22.33 -0.84 6.26
C HIS A 90 -20.82 -0.95 6.03
N LYS A 91 -20.35 -2.11 5.55
CA LYS A 91 -18.94 -2.32 5.20
C LYS A 91 -18.49 -1.36 4.09
N ILE A 92 -17.20 -1.02 4.10
CA ILE A 92 -16.61 -0.13 3.09
C ILE A 92 -16.27 -0.92 1.81
N GLY A 93 -15.98 -2.22 1.95
CA GLY A 93 -15.42 -3.06 0.91
C GLY A 93 -13.91 -2.88 0.81
N THR A 94 -13.21 -2.92 1.95
CA THR A 94 -11.75 -2.76 1.98
C THR A 94 -11.04 -3.90 1.25
N THR A 95 -9.75 -3.71 0.94
CA THR A 95 -8.94 -4.79 0.36
C THR A 95 -8.58 -5.87 1.37
N LYS A 96 -8.92 -5.72 2.66
CA LYS A 96 -8.54 -6.62 3.76
C LYS A 96 -7.03 -6.85 3.83
N LYS A 97 -6.27 -5.76 3.69
CA LYS A 97 -4.79 -5.79 3.67
C LYS A 97 -4.18 -5.05 4.85
N GLY A 98 -4.99 -4.59 5.80
CA GLY A 98 -4.52 -3.90 6.99
C GLY A 98 -4.11 -2.44 6.76
N ILE A 99 -4.54 -1.84 5.65
CA ILE A 99 -4.16 -0.47 5.27
C ILE A 99 -4.71 0.54 6.28
N GLY A 100 -6.03 0.53 6.48
CA GLY A 100 -6.70 1.46 7.40
C GLY A 100 -6.17 1.34 8.83
N PRO A 101 -6.14 0.13 9.42
CA PRO A 101 -5.57 -0.04 10.76
C PRO A 101 -4.10 0.39 10.88
N CYS A 102 -3.26 0.15 9.87
CA CYS A 102 -1.87 0.61 9.89
C CYS A 102 -1.75 2.14 9.84
N TYR A 103 -2.57 2.80 9.02
CA TYR A 103 -2.64 4.27 9.03
C TYR A 103 -3.21 4.81 10.35
N ALA A 104 -4.17 4.12 10.98
CA ALA A 104 -4.67 4.49 12.30
C ALA A 104 -3.56 4.45 13.36
N ASP A 105 -2.76 3.38 13.38
CA ASP A 105 -1.62 3.27 14.30
C ASP A 105 -0.53 4.34 14.03
N LYS A 106 -0.32 4.71 12.75
CA LYS A 106 0.53 5.87 12.38
C LYS A 106 0.01 7.16 13.00
N ILE A 107 -1.27 7.47 12.83
CA ILE A 107 -1.89 8.71 13.34
C ILE A 107 -1.93 8.73 14.88
N ASN A 108 -2.16 7.57 15.50
CA ASN A 108 -2.13 7.40 16.96
C ASN A 108 -0.70 7.42 17.54
N ARG A 109 0.33 7.45 16.68
CA ARG A 109 1.76 7.47 17.07
C ARG A 109 2.22 6.21 17.80
N ILE A 110 1.57 5.08 17.54
CA ILE A 110 1.91 3.75 18.09
C ILE A 110 2.43 2.79 17.03
N GLY A 111 2.39 3.18 15.75
CA GLY A 111 2.83 2.34 14.65
C GLY A 111 4.31 1.97 14.68
N ILE A 112 4.60 0.77 14.19
CA ILE A 112 5.96 0.28 13.96
C ILE A 112 6.43 0.77 12.60
N ARG A 113 7.63 1.36 12.54
CA ARG A 113 8.24 1.86 11.31
C ARG A 113 9.36 0.94 10.83
N THR A 114 9.74 1.09 9.57
CA THR A 114 10.85 0.36 8.94
C THR A 114 12.18 0.56 9.66
N ILE A 115 12.47 1.76 10.20
CA ILE A 115 13.68 1.98 11.01
C ILE A 115 13.69 1.14 12.29
N ASP A 116 12.52 0.87 12.87
CA ASP A 116 12.44 0.07 14.09
C ASP A 116 12.83 -1.38 13.82
N LEU A 117 12.59 -1.89 12.59
CA LEU A 117 13.04 -3.22 12.17
C LEU A 117 14.57 -3.36 12.15
N LEU A 118 15.32 -2.26 12.03
CA LEU A 118 16.78 -2.29 12.02
C LEU A 118 17.39 -2.54 13.41
N ASN A 119 16.59 -2.39 14.47
CA ASN A 119 16.99 -2.68 15.84
C ASN A 119 16.00 -3.67 16.47
N ILE A 120 16.42 -4.92 16.60
CA ILE A 120 15.58 -6.01 17.10
C ILE A 120 15.01 -5.76 18.50
N GLU A 121 15.77 -5.10 19.40
CA GLU A 121 15.31 -4.80 20.75
C GLU A 121 14.19 -3.76 20.75
N ILE A 122 14.34 -2.70 19.94
CA ILE A 122 13.31 -1.67 19.75
C ILE A 122 12.06 -2.29 19.12
N PHE A 123 12.22 -3.07 18.06
CA PHE A 123 11.10 -3.76 17.41
C PHE A 123 10.37 -4.67 18.39
N ALA A 124 11.09 -5.54 19.11
CA ALA A 124 10.52 -6.48 20.08
C ALA A 124 9.72 -5.76 21.17
N LYS A 125 10.26 -4.67 21.73
CA LYS A 125 9.57 -3.87 22.75
C LYS A 125 8.28 -3.26 22.21
N LYS A 126 8.32 -2.62 21.04
CA LYS A 126 7.12 -2.04 20.40
C LYS A 126 6.09 -3.10 20.04
N LEU A 127 6.54 -4.23 19.49
CA LEU A 127 5.68 -5.35 19.14
C LEU A 127 4.93 -5.86 20.38
N LYS A 128 5.64 -6.05 21.49
CA LYS A 128 5.04 -6.52 22.75
C LYS A 128 3.94 -5.58 23.23
N THR A 129 4.25 -4.28 23.38
CA THR A 129 3.28 -3.28 23.84
C THR A 129 2.06 -3.20 22.91
N ASN A 130 2.28 -3.17 21.59
CA ASN A 130 1.17 -3.12 20.65
C ASN A 130 0.33 -4.40 20.71
N LEU A 131 0.95 -5.59 20.76
CA LEU A 131 0.22 -6.85 20.83
C LEU A 131 -0.60 -6.99 22.10
N GLU A 132 -0.10 -6.53 23.26
CA GLU A 132 -0.87 -6.51 24.51
C GLU A 132 -2.20 -5.76 24.31
N GLU A 133 -2.14 -4.51 23.85
CA GLU A 133 -3.34 -3.70 23.59
C GLU A 133 -4.24 -4.31 22.50
N LYS A 134 -3.65 -4.68 21.36
CA LYS A 134 -4.40 -5.22 20.22
C LYS A 134 -5.08 -6.55 20.56
N ASN A 135 -4.41 -7.44 21.29
CA ASN A 135 -4.97 -8.72 21.70
C ASN A 135 -6.14 -8.56 22.68
N GLU A 136 -6.08 -7.56 23.57
CA GLU A 136 -7.24 -7.27 24.43
C GLU A 136 -8.47 -6.91 23.61
N ILE A 137 -8.31 -6.05 22.59
CA ILE A 137 -9.41 -5.64 21.71
C ILE A 137 -9.91 -6.83 20.89
N ILE A 138 -9.01 -7.60 20.28
CA ILE A 138 -9.36 -8.79 19.48
C ILE A 138 -10.19 -9.78 20.31
N LYS A 139 -9.75 -10.07 21.54
CA LYS A 139 -10.42 -11.01 22.43
C LYS A 139 -11.73 -10.45 23.00
N LYS A 140 -11.71 -9.27 23.60
CA LYS A 140 -12.84 -8.73 24.38
C LYS A 140 -13.93 -8.11 23.50
N ILE A 141 -13.55 -7.45 22.39
CA ILE A 141 -14.48 -6.70 21.54
C ILE A 141 -14.92 -7.52 20.34
N TYR A 142 -14.01 -8.28 19.72
CA TYR A 142 -14.31 -9.06 18.53
C TYR A 142 -14.53 -10.55 18.80
N ASN A 143 -14.25 -11.04 20.02
CA ASN A 143 -14.36 -12.45 20.39
C ASN A 143 -13.58 -13.38 19.43
N ASP A 144 -12.38 -12.96 19.03
CA ASP A 144 -11.50 -13.72 18.14
C ASP A 144 -10.18 -14.11 18.85
N LYS A 145 -9.41 -15.01 18.22
CA LYS A 145 -8.17 -15.55 18.76
C LYS A 145 -7.07 -14.46 18.76
N PRO A 146 -6.40 -14.20 19.91
CA PRO A 146 -5.27 -13.29 19.96
C PRO A 146 -4.04 -13.85 19.23
N PHE A 147 -3.08 -12.97 18.94
CA PHE A 147 -1.79 -13.36 18.38
C PHE A 147 -0.80 -13.72 19.49
N GLU A 148 0.01 -14.75 19.25
CA GLU A 148 1.12 -15.10 20.13
C GLU A 148 2.35 -14.25 19.81
N TYR A 149 2.93 -13.61 20.83
CA TYR A 149 4.05 -12.68 20.67
C TYR A 149 5.26 -13.34 20.01
N GLU A 150 5.65 -14.54 20.46
CA GLU A 150 6.82 -15.24 19.94
C GLU A 150 6.66 -15.66 18.48
N GLU A 151 5.45 -16.03 18.05
CA GLU A 151 5.17 -16.39 16.66
C GLU A 151 5.39 -15.19 15.74
N VAL A 152 4.79 -14.04 16.08
CA VAL A 152 4.93 -12.81 15.28
C VAL A 152 6.38 -12.29 15.31
N LEU A 153 7.04 -12.35 16.46
CA LEU A 153 8.44 -11.93 16.58
C LEU A 153 9.35 -12.78 15.68
N ASN A 154 9.20 -14.10 15.70
CA ASN A 154 10.05 -15.01 14.94
C ASN A 154 9.82 -14.91 13.43
N GLU A 155 8.58 -14.70 12.99
CA GLU A 155 8.29 -14.38 11.59
C GLU A 155 9.04 -13.11 11.15
N TYR A 156 8.93 -12.03 11.94
CA TYR A 156 9.48 -10.73 11.55
C TYR A 156 11.01 -10.66 11.62
N LYS A 157 11.65 -11.47 12.47
CA LYS A 157 13.13 -11.64 12.47
C LYS A 157 13.65 -12.06 11.09
N GLN A 158 12.92 -12.91 10.37
CA GLN A 158 13.31 -13.33 9.02
C GLN A 158 13.23 -12.17 8.00
N TYR A 159 12.27 -11.27 8.18
CA TYR A 159 12.09 -10.11 7.31
C TYR A 159 13.17 -9.03 7.52
N ILE A 160 13.62 -8.86 8.77
CA ILE A 160 14.61 -7.86 9.16
C ILE A 160 15.89 -7.98 8.32
N GLU A 161 16.42 -9.19 8.11
CA GLU A 161 17.65 -9.40 7.35
C GLU A 161 17.54 -8.91 5.90
N ILE A 162 16.37 -9.08 5.27
CA ILE A 162 16.13 -8.62 3.90
C ILE A 162 16.03 -7.09 3.85
N PHE A 163 15.39 -6.51 4.87
CA PHE A 163 15.13 -5.07 4.95
C PHE A 163 16.37 -4.24 5.27
N LYS A 164 17.33 -4.78 6.05
CA LYS A 164 18.56 -4.08 6.45
C LYS A 164 19.30 -3.40 5.30
N SER A 165 19.37 -4.05 4.14
CA SER A 165 20.07 -3.52 2.96
C SER A 165 19.29 -2.47 2.16
N LYS A 166 18.00 -2.28 2.45
CA LYS A 166 17.08 -1.46 1.63
C LYS A 166 16.55 -0.25 2.36
N VAL A 167 16.44 -0.32 3.69
CA VAL A 167 15.96 0.78 4.52
C VAL A 167 17.01 1.88 4.60
N THR A 168 16.62 3.10 4.27
CA THR A 168 17.53 4.25 4.25
C THR A 168 16.78 5.58 4.38
N ASN A 169 17.53 6.66 4.59
CA ASN A 169 17.00 8.01 4.49
C ASN A 169 16.83 8.40 3.02
N ILE A 170 15.62 8.22 2.52
CA ILE A 170 15.28 8.49 1.11
C ILE A 170 15.28 9.98 0.77
N GLU A 171 15.15 10.88 1.75
CA GLU A 171 15.16 12.33 1.51
C GLU A 171 16.51 12.78 0.95
N THR A 172 17.61 12.22 1.46
CA THR A 172 18.96 12.48 0.93
C THR A 172 19.09 12.03 -0.52
N ILE A 173 18.55 10.86 -0.86
CA ILE A 173 18.59 10.31 -2.23
C ILE A 173 17.79 11.22 -3.17
N ILE A 174 16.58 11.60 -2.78
CA ILE A 174 15.70 12.47 -3.56
C ILE A 174 16.31 13.86 -3.72
N HIS A 175 16.82 14.46 -2.64
CA HIS A 175 17.44 15.77 -2.67
C HIS A 175 18.66 15.80 -3.61
N ASN A 176 19.53 14.78 -3.53
CA ASN A 176 20.66 14.66 -4.45
C ASN A 176 20.21 14.49 -5.90
N ALA A 177 19.16 13.69 -6.15
CA ALA A 177 18.59 13.53 -7.48
C ALA A 177 18.02 14.84 -8.03
N ILE A 178 17.32 15.63 -7.20
CA ILE A 178 16.80 16.96 -7.57
C ILE A 178 17.94 17.92 -7.91
N ASN A 179 18.98 17.99 -7.06
CA ASN A 179 20.11 18.91 -7.26
C ASN A 179 20.98 18.51 -8.45
N SER A 180 21.02 17.22 -8.78
CA SER A 180 21.69 16.70 -9.98
C SER A 180 20.79 16.67 -11.22
N GLU A 181 19.65 17.37 -11.18
CA GLU A 181 18.68 17.49 -12.28
C GLU A 181 18.25 16.15 -12.90
N LYS A 182 18.18 15.10 -12.08
CA LYS A 182 17.71 13.78 -12.53
C LYS A 182 16.20 13.80 -12.76
N ASN A 183 15.75 12.98 -13.71
CA ASN A 183 14.33 12.72 -13.91
C ASN A 183 13.78 11.88 -12.75
N ILE A 184 12.73 12.38 -12.11
CA ILE A 184 12.03 11.72 -11.01
C ILE A 184 10.57 11.54 -11.42
N LEU A 185 10.11 10.28 -11.48
CA LEU A 185 8.71 9.95 -11.67
C LEU A 185 8.06 9.63 -10.33
N ILE A 186 7.03 10.40 -9.97
CA ILE A 186 6.25 10.19 -8.75
C ILE A 186 5.03 9.33 -9.12
N GLU A 187 5.08 8.06 -8.74
CA GLU A 187 3.95 7.15 -8.91
C GLU A 187 2.99 7.23 -7.72
N GLY A 188 1.75 7.63 -8.00
CA GLY A 188 0.63 7.57 -7.05
C GLY A 188 -0.10 6.23 -7.11
N ALA A 189 -0.77 5.90 -6.00
CA ALA A 189 -1.67 4.76 -5.91
C ALA A 189 -3.11 5.22 -5.70
N GLN A 190 -4.05 4.37 -6.13
CA GLN A 190 -5.49 4.65 -6.14
C GLN A 190 -5.82 5.83 -7.08
N GLY A 191 -6.87 6.59 -6.80
CA GLY A 191 -7.27 7.75 -7.60
C GLY A 191 -8.01 8.77 -6.74
N THR A 192 -8.18 9.97 -7.26
CA THR A 192 -8.69 11.15 -6.54
C THR A 192 -10.00 10.89 -5.78
N MET A 193 -10.95 10.14 -6.36
CA MET A 193 -12.24 9.86 -5.70
C MET A 193 -12.14 8.91 -4.51
N LEU A 194 -10.96 8.32 -4.26
CA LEU A 194 -10.65 7.49 -3.10
C LEU A 194 -9.73 8.20 -2.09
N ASP A 195 -9.45 9.48 -2.30
CA ASP A 195 -8.69 10.31 -1.35
C ASP A 195 -9.41 10.40 0.01
N ILE A 196 -8.66 10.40 1.12
CA ILE A 196 -9.25 10.37 2.46
C ILE A 196 -9.96 11.69 2.82
N GLU A 197 -9.52 12.83 2.28
CA GLU A 197 -10.18 14.13 2.48
C GLU A 197 -11.11 14.50 1.33
N HIS A 198 -10.69 14.21 0.09
CA HIS A 198 -11.37 14.72 -1.11
C HIS A 198 -12.23 13.69 -1.84
N GLY A 199 -12.21 12.43 -1.42
CA GLY A 199 -12.96 11.34 -2.04
C GLY A 199 -14.40 11.21 -1.55
N THR A 200 -15.07 10.13 -1.97
CA THR A 200 -16.45 9.81 -1.54
C THR A 200 -16.49 9.22 -0.13
N PHE A 201 -16.09 9.99 0.90
CA PHE A 201 -16.06 9.52 2.29
C PHE A 201 -17.43 9.00 2.75
N PRO A 202 -17.52 7.86 3.48
CA PRO A 202 -16.42 7.06 4.05
C PRO A 202 -15.83 6.01 3.10
N PHE A 203 -16.30 5.93 1.85
CA PHE A 203 -15.90 4.89 0.90
C PHE A 203 -14.62 5.29 0.13
N VAL A 204 -13.53 5.44 0.88
CA VAL A 204 -12.23 5.95 0.43
C VAL A 204 -11.09 5.07 0.97
N THR A 205 -9.86 5.28 0.49
CA THR A 205 -8.68 4.71 1.16
C THR A 205 -8.25 5.61 2.32
N SER A 206 -7.44 5.09 3.24
CA SER A 206 -6.96 5.83 4.43
C SER A 206 -5.72 6.69 4.16
N SER A 207 -5.52 7.13 2.92
CA SER A 207 -4.35 7.89 2.51
C SER A 207 -4.72 8.95 1.48
N ASN A 208 -3.99 10.07 1.49
CA ASN A 208 -4.07 11.04 0.40
C ASN A 208 -3.57 10.41 -0.90
N THR A 209 -4.34 10.56 -1.97
CA THR A 209 -4.04 10.08 -3.33
C THR A 209 -3.60 11.21 -4.24
N LEU A 210 -3.86 12.46 -3.86
CA LEU A 210 -3.46 13.63 -4.62
C LEU A 210 -1.94 13.85 -4.63
N ILE A 211 -1.45 14.47 -5.71
CA ILE A 211 -0.02 14.73 -5.92
C ILE A 211 0.62 15.62 -4.84
N THR A 212 -0.17 16.45 -4.17
CA THR A 212 0.28 17.30 -3.06
C THR A 212 0.88 16.48 -1.92
N ALA A 213 0.37 15.27 -1.67
CA ALA A 213 0.89 14.39 -0.64
C ALA A 213 2.28 13.81 -0.97
N ALA A 214 2.73 13.87 -2.23
CA ALA A 214 4.08 13.48 -2.61
C ALA A 214 5.16 14.38 -2.00
N THR A 215 4.80 15.59 -1.57
CA THR A 215 5.70 16.48 -0.80
C THR A 215 6.18 15.82 0.49
N GLY A 216 5.41 14.89 1.06
CA GLY A 216 5.80 14.09 2.21
C GLY A 216 7.03 13.19 1.96
N CYS A 217 7.46 13.00 0.71
CA CYS A 217 8.72 12.34 0.36
C CYS A 217 9.94 13.30 0.41
N GLY A 218 9.77 14.54 0.86
CA GLY A 218 10.83 15.56 0.83
C GLY A 218 11.01 16.24 -0.53
N ILE A 219 10.01 16.15 -1.42
CA ILE A 219 10.02 16.82 -2.73
C ILE A 219 9.33 18.18 -2.59
N PRO A 220 10.02 19.32 -2.80
CA PRO A 220 9.38 20.62 -2.76
C PRO A 220 8.30 20.74 -3.84
N ILE A 221 7.15 21.32 -3.50
CA ILE A 221 6.03 21.47 -4.45
C ILE A 221 6.43 22.23 -5.72
N SER A 222 7.33 23.22 -5.59
CA SER A 222 7.89 24.01 -6.69
C SER A 222 8.77 23.21 -7.66
N LYS A 223 9.22 22.02 -7.25
CA LYS A 223 10.02 21.12 -8.10
C LYS A 223 9.15 20.13 -8.88
N ILE A 224 7.85 20.02 -8.59
CA ILE A 224 6.91 19.19 -9.35
C ILE A 224 6.48 19.97 -10.59
N LYS A 225 7.15 19.71 -11.72
CA LYS A 225 6.95 20.44 -12.99
C LYS A 225 5.69 20.01 -13.75
N HIS A 226 5.47 18.71 -13.85
CA HIS A 226 4.39 18.13 -14.66
C HIS A 226 3.48 17.26 -13.79
N LYS A 227 2.17 17.34 -14.06
CA LYS A 227 1.12 16.57 -13.38
C LYS A 227 0.28 15.90 -14.46
N ILE A 228 0.25 14.57 -14.48
CA ILE A 228 -0.48 13.80 -15.48
C ILE A 228 -1.69 13.16 -14.78
N GLY A 229 -2.89 13.55 -15.20
CA GLY A 229 -4.13 12.90 -14.79
C GLY A 229 -4.41 11.70 -15.67
N ILE A 230 -4.60 10.52 -15.07
CA ILE A 230 -4.97 9.30 -15.78
C ILE A 230 -6.47 9.09 -15.65
N VAL A 231 -7.17 9.11 -16.78
CA VAL A 231 -8.61 8.90 -16.86
C VAL A 231 -8.87 7.78 -17.86
N LYS A 232 -9.67 6.79 -17.47
CA LYS A 232 -10.14 5.74 -18.37
C LYS A 232 -11.30 6.28 -19.22
N ALA A 233 -11.55 5.66 -20.38
CA ALA A 233 -12.69 6.00 -21.23
C ALA A 233 -14.06 5.70 -20.58
N PHE A 234 -14.07 4.88 -19.53
CA PHE A 234 -15.21 4.54 -18.70
C PHE A 234 -14.80 4.57 -17.22
N SER A 235 -15.77 4.65 -16.32
CA SER A 235 -15.54 4.65 -14.88
C SER A 235 -15.59 3.23 -14.30
N SER A 236 -14.77 2.96 -13.29
CA SER A 236 -14.77 1.65 -12.62
C SER A 236 -14.57 1.81 -11.11
N ARG A 237 -15.30 1.03 -10.30
CA ARG A 237 -15.20 1.04 -8.83
C ARG A 237 -15.13 -0.39 -8.30
N VAL A 238 -14.16 -0.68 -7.43
CA VAL A 238 -13.96 -2.04 -6.86
C VAL A 238 -14.78 -2.25 -5.57
N GLY A 239 -14.78 -1.24 -4.69
CA GLY A 239 -15.44 -1.29 -3.38
C GLY A 239 -16.88 -0.79 -3.42
N GLU A 240 -17.49 -0.73 -2.23
CA GLU A 240 -18.81 -0.15 -2.05
C GLU A 240 -18.76 1.38 -2.21
N GLY A 241 -19.93 2.02 -2.11
CA GLY A 241 -20.09 3.46 -2.07
C GLY A 241 -20.75 4.06 -3.32
N PRO A 242 -21.07 5.35 -3.30
CA PRO A 242 -21.79 6.01 -4.38
C PRO A 242 -21.06 5.90 -5.72
N PHE A 243 -21.81 5.59 -6.77
CA PHE A 243 -21.29 5.58 -8.13
C PHE A 243 -22.38 6.06 -9.07
N VAL A 244 -22.36 7.37 -9.36
CA VAL A 244 -23.47 8.08 -10.03
C VAL A 244 -23.73 7.56 -11.43
N THR A 245 -22.68 7.14 -12.15
CA THR A 245 -22.78 6.69 -13.55
C THR A 245 -22.85 5.16 -13.67
N GLU A 246 -23.07 4.43 -12.57
CA GLU A 246 -23.05 2.96 -12.61
C GLU A 246 -24.11 2.39 -13.56
N ILE A 247 -23.66 1.48 -14.43
CA ILE A 247 -24.48 0.81 -15.44
C ILE A 247 -24.74 -0.62 -14.97
N PHE A 248 -26.02 -1.00 -14.91
CA PHE A 248 -26.48 -2.31 -14.41
C PHE A 248 -26.98 -3.26 -15.50
N ASP A 249 -27.02 -2.80 -16.75
CA ASP A 249 -27.49 -3.61 -17.88
C ASP A 249 -26.33 -4.29 -18.63
N HIS A 250 -26.66 -4.95 -19.73
CA HIS A 250 -25.72 -5.68 -20.59
C HIS A 250 -24.53 -4.84 -21.09
N ILE A 251 -24.66 -3.52 -21.21
CA ILE A 251 -23.56 -2.64 -21.65
C ILE A 251 -22.48 -2.59 -20.57
N GLY A 252 -22.88 -2.52 -19.30
CA GLY A 252 -21.94 -2.54 -18.17
C GLY A 252 -21.14 -3.84 -18.10
N ASP A 253 -21.79 -4.97 -18.38
CA ASP A 253 -21.14 -6.27 -18.46
C ASP A 253 -20.19 -6.38 -19.66
N GLU A 254 -20.58 -5.90 -20.83
CA GLU A 254 -19.73 -5.89 -22.03
C GLU A 254 -18.45 -5.07 -21.81
N ILE A 255 -18.57 -3.87 -21.22
CA ILE A 255 -17.41 -3.05 -20.86
C ILE A 255 -16.52 -3.78 -19.85
N ARG A 256 -17.11 -4.44 -18.84
CA ARG A 256 -16.35 -5.19 -17.83
C ARG A 256 -15.52 -6.30 -18.47
N GLU A 257 -16.12 -7.09 -19.36
CA GLU A 257 -15.46 -8.19 -20.05
C GLU A 257 -14.35 -7.70 -20.98
N LYS A 258 -14.66 -6.73 -21.86
CA LYS A 258 -13.66 -6.17 -22.79
C LYS A 258 -12.51 -5.49 -22.07
N GLY A 259 -12.81 -4.76 -21.00
CA GLY A 259 -11.82 -4.08 -20.16
C GLY A 259 -11.06 -5.01 -19.20
N GLN A 260 -11.46 -6.28 -19.09
CA GLN A 260 -10.96 -7.24 -18.10
C GLN A 260 -10.99 -6.66 -16.67
N GLU A 261 -12.08 -5.97 -16.32
CA GLU A 261 -12.22 -5.18 -15.10
C GLU A 261 -12.55 -6.05 -13.89
N TYR A 262 -11.56 -6.86 -13.54
CA TYR A 262 -11.57 -7.80 -12.42
C TYR A 262 -10.40 -7.50 -11.48
N GLY A 263 -10.58 -7.77 -10.18
CA GLY A 263 -9.48 -7.71 -9.22
C GLY A 263 -8.32 -8.61 -9.65
N SER A 264 -7.09 -8.09 -9.70
CA SER A 264 -5.91 -8.87 -10.15
C SER A 264 -5.64 -10.06 -9.22
N THR A 265 -5.87 -9.90 -7.92
CA THR A 265 -5.71 -10.95 -6.90
C THR A 265 -7.03 -11.66 -6.60
N THR A 266 -8.11 -10.92 -6.35
CA THR A 266 -9.38 -11.50 -5.86
C THR A 266 -10.32 -11.95 -6.95
N LYS A 267 -10.06 -11.58 -8.21
CA LYS A 267 -10.96 -11.78 -9.36
C LYS A 267 -12.37 -11.21 -9.17
N ARG A 268 -12.60 -10.38 -8.15
CA ARG A 268 -13.88 -9.70 -7.91
C ARG A 268 -14.22 -8.79 -9.12
N PRO A 269 -15.44 -8.86 -9.68
CA PRO A 269 -15.87 -7.94 -10.73
C PRO A 269 -15.88 -6.51 -10.20
N ARG A 270 -15.41 -5.57 -11.02
CA ARG A 270 -15.55 -4.15 -10.73
C ARG A 270 -16.91 -3.66 -11.23
N ARG A 271 -17.48 -2.72 -10.49
CA ARG A 271 -18.64 -1.92 -10.90
C ARG A 271 -18.20 -1.01 -12.04
N ILE A 272 -19.05 -0.81 -13.04
CA ILE A 272 -18.74 -0.09 -14.29
C ILE A 272 -19.74 1.04 -14.51
N GLY A 273 -19.29 2.13 -15.14
CA GLY A 273 -20.11 3.28 -15.51
C GLY A 273 -19.33 4.30 -16.31
#